data_AF-A0A3D0U9G8-F1
#
_entry.id   AF-A0A3D0U9G8-F1
#
_cell.length_a   1.000
_cell.length_b   1.000
_cell.length_c   1.000
_cell.angle_alpha   90.00
_cell.angle_beta   90.00
_cell.angle_gamma   90.00
#
_symmetry.space_group_name_H-M   'P 1'
#
loop_
_entity.id
_entity.type
_entity.pdbx_description
1 polymer ?
#
loop_
_entity_poly.entity_id
_entity_poly.type
_entity_poly.pdbx_seq_one_letter_code
_entity_poly.pdbx_strand_id
1 'polypeptide(L)'
;YATFVIPEHCRTFDDYANFKTAFSAEPGHTMPGYVFTDYSKLDTGMNTKSRYFAVMCGIDDMNNWQHLSEADYYAKKAAWETALLNDLDRQFPGLGRHVVFHEMGTARTMNEYLNTPMGATYGFAQNAPFIQSKPPTTRTAIAGLFLASAFGSHGGGFVGAMLSGANAAKQAKKWAGQHLPSTGATASKQVLAEAATN
;
A
#
# COMPACT_ATOMS: atom_id res chain seq x y z
N TYR A 1 12.02 5.76 -14.64
CA TYR A 1 12.48 4.55 -13.95
C TYR A 1 13.02 4.98 -12.58
N ALA A 2 13.23 4.08 -11.61
CA ALA A 2 13.40 4.44 -10.20
C ALA A 2 14.83 4.86 -9.80
N THR A 3 14.95 5.92 -9.00
CA THR A 3 16.18 6.46 -8.44
C THR A 3 16.05 6.55 -6.92
N PHE A 4 17.01 5.99 -6.19
CA PHE A 4 17.09 6.12 -4.73
C PHE A 4 17.87 7.39 -4.39
N VAL A 5 17.24 8.33 -3.71
CA VAL A 5 17.88 9.52 -3.14
C VAL A 5 18.22 9.20 -1.69
N ILE A 6 19.50 8.99 -1.44
CA ILE A 6 20.05 8.69 -0.11
C ILE A 6 20.76 9.95 0.40
N PRO A 7 20.28 10.59 1.47
CA PRO A 7 20.90 11.79 2.02
C PRO A 7 22.34 11.55 2.50
N GLU A 8 23.22 12.55 2.37
CA GLU A 8 24.65 12.43 2.74
C GLU A 8 24.89 12.08 4.22
N HIS A 9 23.93 12.38 5.09
CA HIS A 9 24.02 12.07 6.51
C HIS A 9 23.70 10.60 6.83
N CYS A 10 23.21 9.82 5.87
CA CYS A 10 22.94 8.39 6.02
C CYS A 10 24.25 7.60 5.88
N ARG A 11 24.68 6.92 6.95
CA ARG A 11 25.94 6.15 6.98
C ARG A 11 25.72 4.64 7.08
N THR A 12 24.55 4.23 7.56
CA THR A 12 24.17 2.84 7.83
C THR A 12 22.75 2.55 7.34
N PHE A 13 22.40 1.27 7.21
CA PHE A 13 21.01 0.90 6.90
C PHE A 13 20.02 1.28 8.01
N ASP A 14 20.48 1.32 9.26
CA ASP A 14 19.66 1.73 10.40
C ASP A 14 19.29 3.22 10.33
N ASP A 15 20.18 4.06 9.77
CA ASP A 15 19.87 5.47 9.51
C ASP A 15 18.69 5.62 8.55
N TYR A 16 18.58 4.74 7.56
CA TYR A 16 17.46 4.74 6.62
C TYR A 16 16.13 4.38 7.32
N ALA A 17 16.16 3.42 8.25
CA ALA A 17 14.98 3.05 9.03
C ALA A 17 14.47 4.19 9.94
N ASN A 18 15.37 5.08 10.37
CA ASN A 18 15.03 6.25 11.18
C ASN A 18 14.24 7.32 10.41
N PHE A 19 14.20 7.28 9.08
CA PHE A 19 13.38 8.21 8.29
C PHE A 19 11.89 8.10 8.58
N LYS A 20 11.41 7.00 9.19
CA LYS A 20 10.02 6.88 9.63
C LYS A 20 9.59 8.00 10.58
N THR A 21 10.51 8.61 11.33
CA THR A 21 10.22 9.73 12.26
C THR A 21 10.57 11.10 11.67
N ALA A 22 10.97 11.18 10.40
CA ALA A 22 11.35 12.44 9.77
C ALA A 22 10.21 13.47 9.85
N PHE A 23 8.98 13.00 9.66
CA PHE A 23 7.77 13.84 9.71
C PHE A 23 7.28 14.11 11.14
N SER A 24 8.03 13.79 12.19
CA SER A 24 7.57 14.04 13.58
C SER A 24 7.50 15.54 13.90
N ALA A 25 8.38 16.35 13.31
CA ALA A 25 8.42 17.81 13.43
C ALA A 25 8.09 18.52 12.10
N GLU A 26 8.11 19.85 12.10
CA GLU A 26 8.12 20.66 10.87
C GLU A 26 9.39 20.39 10.04
N PRO A 27 9.34 20.58 8.71
CA PRO A 27 10.49 20.31 7.85
C PRO A 27 11.68 21.20 8.22
N GLY A 28 12.81 20.57 8.52
CA GLY A 28 14.09 21.24 8.77
C GLY A 28 15.00 21.25 7.54
N HIS A 29 16.29 21.50 7.74
CA HIS A 29 17.29 21.41 6.67
C HIS A 29 17.58 19.97 6.23
N THR A 30 17.46 19.01 7.15
CA THR A 30 17.74 17.60 6.91
C THR A 30 16.53 16.90 6.30
N MET A 31 16.66 16.40 5.07
CA MET A 31 15.60 15.68 4.35
C MET A 31 15.71 14.17 4.53
N PRO A 32 14.57 13.44 4.65
CA PRO A 32 14.61 11.98 4.64
C PRO A 32 15.00 11.45 3.26
N GLY A 33 15.51 10.22 3.21
CA GLY A 33 15.69 9.50 1.95
C GLY A 33 14.37 9.06 1.34
N TYR A 34 14.35 8.99 0.00
CA TYR A 34 13.18 8.57 -0.77
C TYR A 34 13.57 7.91 -2.09
N VAL A 35 12.61 7.19 -2.67
CA VAL A 35 12.71 6.65 -4.02
C VAL A 35 11.89 7.53 -4.95
N PHE A 36 12.53 8.11 -5.95
CA PHE A 36 11.86 8.85 -7.02
C PHE A 36 11.69 7.95 -8.25
N THR A 37 10.45 7.67 -8.63
CA THR A 37 10.11 6.78 -9.74
C THR A 37 9.44 7.53 -10.86
N ASP A 38 10.15 7.69 -11.98
CA ASP A 38 9.59 8.27 -13.20
C ASP A 38 8.86 7.20 -14.05
N TYR A 39 7.53 7.22 -14.09
CA TYR A 39 6.76 6.25 -14.86
C TYR A 39 6.75 6.54 -16.38
N SER A 40 7.28 7.68 -16.84
CA SER A 40 7.38 7.99 -18.27
C SER A 40 8.31 7.07 -19.04
N LYS A 41 9.23 6.40 -18.33
CA LYS A 41 10.15 5.42 -18.93
C LYS A 41 9.51 4.07 -19.22
N LEU A 42 8.28 3.86 -18.76
CA LEU A 42 7.52 2.66 -19.08
C LEU A 42 6.53 3.02 -20.19
N ASP A 43 6.44 2.17 -21.21
CA ASP A 43 5.36 2.23 -22.18
C ASP A 43 4.08 1.73 -21.51
N THR A 44 3.42 2.64 -20.79
CA THR A 44 2.20 2.35 -20.06
C THR A 44 0.96 2.44 -20.93
N GLY A 45 1.07 3.00 -22.15
CA GLY A 45 -0.10 3.43 -22.94
C GLY A 45 -0.95 4.54 -22.28
N MET A 46 -0.60 5.02 -21.08
CA MET A 46 -1.42 5.96 -20.30
C MET A 46 -1.08 7.43 -20.55
N ASN A 47 0.03 7.74 -21.21
CA ASN A 47 0.48 9.12 -21.43
C ASN A 47 0.55 9.48 -22.92
N THR A 48 -0.58 9.94 -23.46
CA THR A 48 -0.72 10.37 -24.87
C THR A 48 -0.62 11.89 -25.06
N LYS A 49 -0.52 12.67 -23.97
CA LYS A 49 -0.64 14.15 -23.97
C LYS A 49 0.56 14.89 -23.34
N SER A 50 1.72 14.24 -23.28
CA SER A 50 2.98 14.85 -22.78
C SER A 50 2.97 15.24 -21.29
N ARG A 51 2.16 14.58 -20.45
CA ARG A 51 2.14 14.78 -19.00
C ARG A 51 2.76 13.57 -18.30
N TYR A 52 3.93 13.75 -17.75
CA TYR A 52 4.67 12.67 -17.11
C TYR A 52 4.20 12.47 -15.67
N PHE A 53 4.11 11.20 -15.26
CA PHE A 53 3.76 10.82 -13.90
C PHE A 53 5.00 10.30 -13.19
N ALA A 54 5.25 10.81 -11.99
CA ALA A 54 6.33 10.34 -11.14
C ALA A 54 5.84 10.22 -9.69
N VAL A 55 6.44 9.30 -8.94
CA VAL A 55 6.12 9.06 -7.53
C VAL A 55 7.37 9.22 -6.70
N MET A 56 7.24 9.94 -5.60
CA MET A 56 8.24 9.98 -4.54
C MET A 56 7.75 9.11 -3.38
N CYS A 57 8.51 8.09 -3.01
CA CYS A 57 8.14 7.12 -1.98
C CYS A 57 9.17 7.12 -0.85
N GLY A 58 8.73 7.46 0.35
CA GLY A 58 9.54 7.44 1.57
C GLY A 58 8.95 6.54 2.64
N ILE A 59 9.61 6.49 3.80
CA ILE A 59 9.09 5.80 4.99
C ILE A 59 8.36 6.82 5.86
N ASP A 60 7.19 6.44 6.37
CA ASP A 60 6.38 7.27 7.26
C ASP A 60 5.82 6.41 8.40
N ASP A 61 5.34 7.07 9.45
CA ASP A 61 4.78 6.46 10.65
C ASP A 61 3.51 7.23 11.08
N MET A 62 2.46 6.49 11.46
CA MET A 62 1.20 7.08 11.92
C MET A 62 1.38 8.02 13.11
N ASN A 63 2.36 7.76 13.99
CA ASN A 63 2.63 8.62 15.15
C ASN A 63 3.02 10.05 14.77
N ASN A 64 3.46 10.30 13.53
CA ASN A 64 3.76 11.64 13.04
C ASN A 64 2.48 12.50 12.85
N TRP A 65 1.30 11.88 12.80
CA TRP A 65 0.06 12.50 12.31
C TRP A 65 -1.17 12.30 13.21
N GLN A 66 -1.26 11.18 13.94
CA GLN A 66 -2.51 10.73 14.59
C GLN A 66 -3.04 11.65 15.71
N HIS A 67 -2.22 12.54 16.24
CA HIS A 67 -2.58 13.44 17.34
C HIS A 67 -2.82 14.89 16.89
N LEU A 68 -2.71 15.17 15.59
CA LEU A 68 -2.90 16.50 15.04
C LEU A 68 -4.39 16.79 14.83
N SER A 69 -4.78 18.05 15.05
CA SER A 69 -6.05 18.54 14.55
C SER A 69 -6.09 18.45 13.02
N GLU A 70 -7.28 18.52 12.42
CA GLU A 70 -7.39 18.50 10.96
C GLU A 70 -6.64 19.68 10.31
N ALA A 71 -6.76 20.87 10.90
CA ALA A 71 -6.04 22.06 10.44
C ALA A 71 -4.52 21.88 10.53
N ASP A 72 -4.01 21.38 11.67
CA ASP A 72 -2.57 21.17 11.86
C ASP A 72 -2.03 20.06 10.94
N TYR A 73 -2.82 19.01 10.70
CA TYR A 73 -2.46 17.95 9.76
C TYR A 73 -2.23 18.49 8.35
N TYR A 74 -3.19 19.26 7.82
CA TYR A 74 -3.07 19.81 6.47
C TYR A 74 -1.98 20.90 6.37
N ALA A 75 -1.81 21.73 7.41
CA ALA A 75 -0.75 22.73 7.45
C ALA A 75 0.65 22.08 7.44
N LYS A 76 0.89 21.11 8.33
CA LYS A 76 2.15 20.36 8.40
C LYS A 76 2.41 19.56 7.13
N LYS A 77 1.38 18.92 6.58
CA LYS A 77 1.47 18.19 5.29
C LYS A 77 1.90 19.12 4.15
N ALA A 78 1.30 20.31 4.04
CA ALA A 78 1.65 21.28 3.01
C ALA A 78 3.08 21.84 3.18
N ALA A 79 3.54 22.04 4.42
CA ALA A 79 4.91 22.45 4.71
C ALA A 79 5.91 21.37 4.24
N TRP A 80 5.66 20.11 4.60
CA TRP A 80 6.50 18.99 4.16
C TRP A 80 6.49 18.79 2.65
N GLU A 81 5.33 18.89 2.02
CA GLU A 81 5.20 18.80 0.57
C GLU A 81 6.04 19.86 -0.14
N THR A 82 6.01 21.10 0.35
CA THR A 82 6.87 22.19 -0.16
C THR A 82 8.35 21.88 0.02
N ALA A 83 8.75 21.40 1.21
CA ALA A 83 10.14 21.07 1.50
C ALA A 83 10.68 19.93 0.63
N LEU A 84 9.86 18.89 0.40
CA LEU A 84 10.18 17.75 -0.44
C LEU A 84 10.29 18.13 -1.92
N LEU A 85 9.41 19.00 -2.42
CA LEU A 85 9.51 19.52 -3.79
C LEU A 85 10.78 20.36 -3.99
N ASN A 86 11.14 21.17 -3.00
CA ASN A 86 12.39 21.93 -3.02
C ASN A 86 13.63 21.03 -2.96
N ASP A 87 13.57 19.91 -2.24
CA ASP A 87 14.63 18.91 -2.25
C ASP A 87 14.72 18.21 -3.59
N LEU A 88 13.58 17.82 -4.16
CA LEU A 88 13.52 17.18 -5.46
C LEU A 88 14.11 18.07 -6.56
N ASP A 89 13.84 19.37 -6.55
CA ASP A 89 14.46 20.31 -7.51
C ASP A 89 15.97 20.47 -7.28
N ARG A 90 16.46 20.36 -6.04
CA ARG A 90 17.90 20.33 -5.75
C ARG A 90 18.58 19.06 -6.28
N GLN A 91 17.93 17.90 -6.15
CA GLN A 91 18.43 16.62 -6.67
C GLN A 91 18.32 16.53 -8.20
N PHE A 92 17.29 17.15 -8.78
CA PHE A 92 17.01 17.17 -10.22
C PHE A 92 16.74 18.61 -10.69
N PRO A 93 17.81 19.40 -10.95
CA PRO A 93 17.69 20.83 -11.24
C PRO A 93 16.68 21.17 -12.34
N GLY A 94 15.72 22.01 -11.99
CA GLY A 94 14.70 22.51 -12.91
C GLY A 94 13.52 21.55 -13.10
N LEU A 95 13.36 20.51 -12.29
CA LEU A 95 12.16 19.66 -12.29
C LEU A 95 10.97 20.38 -11.67
N GLY A 96 11.19 21.16 -10.61
CA GLY A 96 10.14 21.84 -9.83
C GLY A 96 9.27 22.76 -10.70
N ARG A 97 9.87 23.50 -11.64
CA ARG A 97 9.14 24.37 -12.59
C ARG A 97 8.22 23.62 -13.57
N HIS A 98 8.38 22.29 -13.69
CA HIS A 98 7.56 21.45 -14.56
C HIS A 98 6.44 20.73 -13.78
N VAL A 99 6.42 20.82 -12.45
CA VAL A 99 5.36 20.27 -11.61
C VAL A 99 4.12 21.14 -11.77
N VAL A 100 3.07 20.57 -12.38
CA VAL A 100 1.76 21.23 -12.56
C VAL A 100 0.70 20.75 -11.58
N PHE A 101 0.98 19.63 -10.91
CA PHE A 101 0.14 19.03 -9.88
C PHE A 101 1.03 18.16 -8.99
N HIS A 102 0.78 18.19 -7.69
CA HIS A 102 1.42 17.33 -6.71
C HIS A 102 0.40 17.03 -5.60
N GLU A 103 0.58 15.86 -4.98
CA GLU A 103 -0.17 15.48 -3.79
C GLU A 103 0.70 14.54 -2.95
N MET A 104 0.72 14.77 -1.64
CA MET A 104 1.36 13.88 -0.66
C MET A 104 0.33 12.91 -0.05
N GLY A 105 0.67 11.62 0.04
CA GLY A 105 -0.01 10.66 0.91
C GLY A 105 0.79 10.43 2.19
N THR A 106 0.12 10.32 3.33
CA THR A 106 0.77 10.01 4.62
C THR A 106 0.27 8.69 5.20
N ALA A 107 0.89 8.20 6.28
CA ALA A 107 0.40 7.03 7.01
C ALA A 107 -1.06 7.21 7.48
N ARG A 108 -1.47 8.45 7.79
CA ARG A 108 -2.87 8.79 8.08
C ARG A 108 -3.76 8.63 6.86
N THR A 109 -3.34 9.11 5.68
CA THR A 109 -4.05 8.87 4.42
C THR A 109 -4.26 7.38 4.16
N MET A 110 -3.22 6.56 4.34
CA MET A 110 -3.33 5.11 4.14
C MET A 110 -4.30 4.46 5.12
N ASN A 111 -4.29 4.88 6.39
CA ASN A 111 -5.22 4.38 7.40
C ASN A 111 -6.68 4.76 7.09
N GLU A 112 -6.95 6.01 6.71
CA GLU A 112 -8.30 6.49 6.43
C GLU A 112 -8.88 5.86 5.15
N TYR A 113 -8.10 5.79 4.07
CA TYR A 113 -8.59 5.32 2.77
C TYR A 113 -8.55 3.80 2.60
N LEU A 114 -7.56 3.11 3.19
CA LEU A 114 -7.42 1.66 3.05
C LEU A 114 -7.93 0.90 4.28
N ASN A 115 -8.31 1.60 5.35
CA ASN A 115 -8.63 1.03 6.66
C ASN A 115 -7.54 0.08 7.18
N THR A 116 -6.28 0.37 6.85
CA THR A 116 -5.14 -0.44 7.29
C THR A 116 -4.64 0.04 8.65
N PRO A 117 -4.41 -0.85 9.64
CA PRO A 117 -3.93 -0.46 10.96
C PRO A 117 -2.63 0.36 10.87
N MET A 118 -2.61 1.52 11.54
CA MET A 118 -1.44 2.41 11.59
C MET A 118 -0.88 2.83 10.22
N GLY A 119 -1.69 2.77 9.15
CA GLY A 119 -1.22 3.12 7.80
C GLY A 119 -0.35 2.07 7.12
N ALA A 120 -0.26 0.84 7.64
CA ALA A 120 0.61 -0.22 7.13
C ALA A 120 0.19 -0.72 5.73
N THR A 121 0.89 -0.31 4.68
CA THR A 121 0.58 -0.69 3.28
C THR A 121 1.06 -2.09 2.90
N TYR A 122 1.98 -2.67 3.67
CA TYR A 122 2.60 -3.98 3.41
C TYR A 122 2.25 -5.06 4.44
N GLY A 123 1.13 -4.95 5.14
CA GLY A 123 0.72 -5.97 6.10
C GLY A 123 1.56 -5.93 7.40
N PHE A 124 1.80 -7.11 8.00
CA PHE A 124 2.55 -7.21 9.25
C PHE A 124 4.05 -6.91 9.08
N ALA A 125 4.61 -6.20 10.05
CA ALA A 125 6.04 -5.93 10.13
C ALA A 125 6.86 -7.23 10.20
N GLN A 126 7.83 -7.37 9.30
CA GLN A 126 8.74 -8.53 9.22
C GLN A 126 9.90 -8.42 10.22
N ASN A 127 9.59 -8.23 11.50
CA ASN A 127 10.60 -8.15 12.56
C ASN A 127 11.01 -9.55 13.07
N ALA A 128 12.10 -9.64 13.84
CA ALA A 128 12.62 -10.91 14.33
C ALA A 128 11.56 -11.74 15.11
N PRO A 129 10.77 -11.16 16.04
CA PRO A 129 9.68 -11.89 16.68
C PRO A 129 8.64 -12.45 15.69
N PHE A 130 8.28 -11.69 14.66
CA PHE A 130 7.33 -12.13 13.64
C PHE A 130 7.87 -13.31 12.85
N ILE A 131 9.13 -13.25 12.42
CA ILE A 131 9.79 -14.32 11.65
C ILE A 131 9.91 -15.61 12.46
N GLN A 132 10.08 -15.50 13.78
CA GLN A 132 10.12 -16.64 14.70
C GLN A 132 8.72 -17.19 15.07
N SER A 133 7.66 -16.45 14.76
CA SER A 133 6.28 -16.84 15.05
C SER A 133 5.69 -17.74 13.97
N LYS A 134 4.50 -18.31 14.25
CA LYS A 134 3.74 -19.02 13.21
C LYS A 134 3.30 -18.01 12.15
N PRO A 135 3.53 -18.30 10.84
CA PRO A 135 3.16 -17.37 9.80
C PRO A 135 1.64 -17.15 9.79
N PRO A 136 1.17 -15.95 9.41
CA PRO A 136 -0.25 -15.70 9.25
C PRO A 136 -0.89 -16.70 8.29
N THR A 137 -2.14 -17.05 8.56
CA THR A 137 -2.90 -17.98 7.72
C THR A 137 -4.15 -17.29 7.18
N THR A 138 -4.70 -17.84 6.11
CA THR A 138 -6.02 -17.40 5.59
C THR A 138 -7.17 -17.92 6.44
N ARG A 139 -6.96 -18.88 7.34
CA ARG A 139 -8.00 -19.37 8.25
C ARG A 139 -8.09 -18.46 9.46
N THR A 140 -9.32 -18.18 9.87
CA THR A 140 -9.59 -17.51 11.14
C THR A 140 -10.05 -18.53 12.19
N ALA A 141 -10.17 -18.08 13.44
CA ALA A 141 -10.81 -18.87 14.49
C ALA A 141 -12.31 -19.09 14.24
N ILE A 142 -12.92 -18.30 13.35
CA ILE A 142 -14.34 -18.41 12.99
C ILE A 142 -14.48 -19.36 11.80
N ALA A 143 -15.23 -20.45 12.00
CA ALA A 143 -15.46 -21.44 10.95
C ALA A 143 -16.17 -20.81 9.74
N GLY A 144 -15.68 -21.10 8.54
CA GLY A 144 -16.22 -20.56 7.29
C GLY A 144 -15.76 -19.13 6.95
N LEU A 145 -15.02 -18.46 7.85
CA LEU A 145 -14.45 -17.13 7.59
C LEU A 145 -12.97 -17.22 7.22
N PHE A 146 -12.62 -16.65 6.07
CA PHE A 146 -11.27 -16.67 5.49
C PHE A 146 -10.75 -15.25 5.21
N LEU A 147 -9.45 -15.05 5.36
CA LEU A 147 -8.76 -13.76 5.11
C LEU A 147 -8.10 -13.75 3.73
N ALA A 148 -8.46 -12.78 2.89
CA ALA A 148 -7.90 -12.54 1.56
C ALA A 148 -7.26 -11.14 1.51
N SER A 149 -6.14 -10.96 2.21
CA SER A 149 -5.46 -9.66 2.32
C SER A 149 -3.96 -9.78 2.50
N ALA A 150 -3.25 -8.64 2.48
CA ALA A 150 -1.83 -8.52 2.85
C ALA A 150 -1.54 -8.90 4.32
N PHE A 151 -2.58 -9.07 5.15
CA PHE A 151 -2.49 -9.58 6.52
C PHE A 151 -2.86 -11.06 6.63
N GLY A 152 -3.07 -11.76 5.50
CA GLY A 152 -3.32 -13.19 5.46
C GLY A 152 -2.06 -14.00 5.15
N SER A 153 -2.24 -15.20 4.59
CA SER A 153 -1.10 -16.05 4.22
C SER A 153 -0.20 -15.41 3.15
N HIS A 154 1.08 -15.73 3.13
CA HIS A 154 2.08 -15.24 2.15
C HIS A 154 2.50 -13.76 2.29
N GLY A 155 2.00 -13.05 3.30
CA GLY A 155 2.53 -11.75 3.73
C GLY A 155 2.11 -10.55 2.86
N GLY A 156 2.93 -9.50 2.94
CA GLY A 156 2.64 -8.17 2.42
C GLY A 156 2.77 -7.97 0.92
N GLY A 157 2.35 -6.79 0.47
CA GLY A 157 2.48 -6.34 -0.92
C GLY A 157 1.49 -7.00 -1.88
N PHE A 158 1.58 -6.62 -3.16
CA PHE A 158 0.64 -7.08 -4.19
C PHE A 158 0.63 -8.61 -4.34
N VAL A 159 1.82 -9.22 -4.46
CA VAL A 159 1.96 -10.67 -4.66
C VAL A 159 1.45 -11.43 -3.43
N GLY A 160 1.84 -11.01 -2.22
CA GLY A 160 1.38 -11.62 -0.98
C GLY A 160 -0.15 -11.58 -0.86
N ALA A 161 -0.76 -10.41 -1.10
CA ALA A 161 -2.20 -10.26 -1.08
C ALA A 161 -2.93 -11.13 -2.13
N MET A 162 -2.40 -11.22 -3.36
CA MET A 162 -2.97 -12.07 -4.41
C MET A 162 -2.92 -13.56 -4.04
N LEU A 163 -1.77 -14.04 -3.57
CA LEU A 163 -1.60 -15.43 -3.14
C LEU A 163 -2.48 -15.76 -1.92
N SER A 164 -2.58 -14.82 -0.98
CA SER A 164 -3.49 -14.89 0.16
C SER A 164 -4.94 -15.08 -0.31
N GLY A 165 -5.40 -14.26 -1.26
CA GLY A 165 -6.74 -14.37 -1.84
C GLY A 165 -6.99 -15.70 -2.55
N ALA A 166 -6.03 -16.17 -3.36
CA ALA A 166 -6.14 -17.46 -4.04
C ALA A 166 -6.26 -18.63 -3.03
N ASN A 167 -5.47 -18.58 -1.96
CA ASN A 167 -5.51 -19.59 -0.91
C ASN A 167 -6.82 -19.53 -0.09
N ALA A 168 -7.31 -18.33 0.24
CA ALA A 168 -8.61 -18.14 0.89
C ALA A 168 -9.74 -18.73 0.04
N ALA A 169 -9.77 -18.45 -1.27
CA ALA A 169 -10.78 -19.00 -2.18
C ALA A 169 -10.76 -20.54 -2.24
N LYS A 170 -9.57 -21.14 -2.31
CA LYS A 170 -9.41 -22.61 -2.27
C LYS A 170 -9.97 -23.21 -0.99
N GLN A 171 -9.71 -22.57 0.15
CA GLN A 171 -10.18 -23.05 1.45
C GLN A 171 -11.68 -22.84 1.66
N ALA A 172 -12.22 -21.72 1.19
CA ALA A 172 -13.65 -21.44 1.17
C ALA A 172 -14.40 -22.48 0.33
N LYS A 173 -13.92 -22.81 -0.88
CA LYS A 173 -14.51 -23.86 -1.73
C LYS A 173 -14.52 -25.22 -1.03
N LYS A 174 -13.41 -25.59 -0.36
CA LYS A 174 -13.33 -26.84 0.40
C LYS A 174 -14.32 -26.85 1.56
N TRP A 175 -14.41 -25.76 2.32
CA TRP A 175 -15.33 -25.65 3.45
C TRP A 175 -16.79 -25.71 3.00
N ALA A 176 -17.14 -24.99 1.93
CA ALA A 176 -18.46 -25.01 1.31
C ALA A 176 -18.88 -26.44 0.91
N GLY A 177 -18.02 -27.18 0.21
CA GLY A 177 -18.33 -28.57 -0.19
C GLY A 177 -18.51 -29.56 0.96
N GLN A 178 -18.08 -29.20 2.18
CA GLN A 178 -18.21 -30.02 3.39
C GLN A 178 -19.39 -29.62 4.28
N HIS A 179 -19.85 -28.37 4.21
CA HIS A 179 -20.77 -27.79 5.19
C HIS A 179 -22.01 -27.14 4.59
N LEU A 180 -22.02 -26.81 3.29
CA LEU A 180 -23.20 -26.32 2.61
C LEU A 180 -23.93 -27.50 1.96
N PRO A 181 -25.28 -27.50 1.97
CA PRO A 181 -26.05 -28.45 1.18
C PRO A 181 -25.56 -28.37 -0.26
N SER A 182 -25.41 -29.50 -0.95
CA SER A 182 -25.29 -29.47 -2.39
C SER A 182 -26.55 -28.77 -2.91
N THR A 183 -26.41 -27.54 -3.40
CA THR A 183 -27.49 -26.92 -4.17
C THR A 183 -27.72 -27.88 -5.33
N GLY A 184 -28.87 -28.56 -5.26
CA GLY A 184 -29.17 -29.67 -6.15
C GLY A 184 -28.91 -29.27 -7.59
N ALA A 185 -28.04 -30.03 -8.25
CA ALA A 185 -27.85 -30.02 -9.70
C ALA A 185 -29.16 -30.31 -10.48
N THR A 186 -30.29 -30.45 -9.78
CA THR A 186 -31.64 -30.71 -10.28
C THR A 186 -32.36 -29.45 -10.75
N ALA A 187 -32.10 -28.26 -10.19
CA ALA A 187 -32.86 -27.05 -10.57
C ALA A 187 -32.47 -26.48 -11.95
N SER A 188 -31.22 -26.67 -12.39
CA SER A 188 -30.76 -26.14 -13.69
C SER A 188 -31.21 -27.00 -14.89
N LYS A 189 -31.49 -28.30 -14.67
CA LYS A 189 -31.99 -29.17 -15.75
C LYS A 189 -33.50 -29.05 -15.99
N GLN A 190 -34.29 -28.63 -14.99
CA GLN A 190 -35.73 -28.45 -15.13
C GLN A 190 -36.07 -27.15 -15.89
N VAL A 191 -35.37 -26.04 -15.60
CA VAL A 191 -35.58 -24.75 -16.28
C VAL A 191 -35.17 -24.80 -17.76
N LEU A 192 -34.14 -25.59 -18.11
CA LEU A 192 -33.72 -25.76 -19.51
C LEU A 192 -34.61 -26.73 -20.31
N ALA A 193 -35.36 -27.61 -19.64
CA ALA A 193 -36.31 -28.51 -20.31
C ALA A 193 -37.66 -27.81 -20.60
N GLU A 194 -38.10 -26.91 -19.73
CA GLU A 194 -39.34 -26.14 -19.93
C GLU A 194 -39.17 -25.05 -21.02
N ALA A 195 -37.96 -24.51 -21.21
CA ALA A 195 -37.66 -23.54 -22.26
C ALA A 195 -37.53 -24.17 -23.68
N ALA A 196 -37.44 -25.49 -23.79
CA ALA A 196 -37.34 -26.20 -25.07
C ALA A 196 -38.70 -26.71 -25.59
N THR A 197 -39.80 -26.46 -24.86
CA THR A 197 -41.13 -26.97 -25.19
C THR A 197 -42.17 -25.85 -25.45
N ASN A 198 -41.75 -24.59 -25.59
CA ASN A 198 -42.60 -23.46 -26.00
C ASN A 198 -42.05 -22.77 -27.24
#